data_AF-A0A6B0ZHV5-F1
#
_entry.id   AF-A0A6B0ZHV5-F1
#
_cell.length_a   1.000
_cell.length_b   1.000
_cell.length_c   1.000
_cell.angle_alpha   90.00
_cell.angle_beta   90.00
_cell.angle_gamma   90.00
#
_symmetry.space_group_name_H-M   'P 1'
#
loop_
_entity.id
_entity.type
_entity.pdbx_description
1 polymer ?
#
loop_
_entity_poly.entity_id
_entity_poly.type
_entity_poly.pdbx_seq_one_letter_code
_entity_poly.pdbx_strand_id
1 'polypeptide(L)'
;MNHTRIAAEAIRFRISTIRRPLVSSETVDVDAMAAAAVTAATPEVDQALRIVATAWQRAGFEPEDLVQPWDAEQADYVRSRPDLIDAIDVIVRGANGATAAA
;
A
#
# COMPACT_ATOMS: atom_id res chain seq x y z
N MET A 1 -3.35 -13.44 -6.20
CA MET A 1 -3.26 -12.09 -5.62
C MET A 1 -2.15 -12.09 -4.57
N ASN A 2 -1.02 -11.43 -4.81
CA ASN A 2 0.11 -11.44 -3.88
C ASN A 2 -0.02 -10.27 -2.90
N HIS A 3 -0.64 -10.52 -1.73
CA HIS A 3 -0.94 -9.49 -0.72
C HIS A 3 0.30 -8.71 -0.30
N THR A 4 1.44 -9.37 -0.14
CA THR A 4 2.70 -8.72 0.23
C THR A 4 3.16 -7.76 -0.86
N ARG A 5 3.04 -8.13 -2.14
CA ARG A 5 3.39 -7.22 -3.24
C ARG A 5 2.40 -6.05 -3.36
N ILE A 6 1.10 -6.28 -3.15
CA ILE A 6 0.11 -5.19 -3.12
C ILE A 6 0.40 -4.22 -1.97
N ALA A 7 0.69 -4.74 -0.78
CA ALA A 7 1.08 -3.93 0.36
C ALA A 7 2.36 -3.13 0.06
N ALA A 8 3.34 -3.74 -0.58
CA ALA A 8 4.58 -3.06 -0.97
C ALA A 8 4.30 -1.89 -1.90
N GLU A 9 3.53 -2.07 -2.98
CA GLU A 9 3.23 -0.97 -3.92
C GLU A 9 2.35 0.12 -3.28
N ALA A 10 1.40 -0.24 -2.42
CA ALA A 10 0.63 0.72 -1.62
C ALA A 10 1.53 1.57 -0.71
N ILE A 11 2.51 0.94 -0.04
CA ILE A 11 3.49 1.63 0.81
C ILE A 11 4.41 2.52 -0.06
N ARG A 12 4.91 2.03 -1.21
CA ARG A 12 5.72 2.83 -2.15
C ARG A 12 4.96 4.07 -2.60
N PHE A 13 3.70 3.91 -3.03
CA PHE A 13 2.82 5.01 -3.41
C PHE A 13 2.63 6.01 -2.27
N ARG A 14 2.44 5.53 -1.03
CA ARG A 14 2.18 6.44 0.08
C ARG A 14 3.42 7.26 0.45
N ILE A 15 4.59 6.62 0.50
CA ILE A 15 5.87 7.30 0.74
C ILE A 15 6.14 8.34 -0.34
N SER A 16 5.89 8.02 -1.62
CA SER A 16 6.10 8.97 -2.72
C SER A 16 5.15 10.17 -2.66
N THR A 17 3.95 10.00 -2.09
CA THR A 17 2.91 11.04 -2.01
C THR A 17 3.04 11.93 -0.76
N ILE A 18 3.71 11.49 0.31
CA ILE A 18 3.85 12.25 1.58
C ILE A 18 4.98 13.31 1.56
N ARG A 19 5.80 13.42 0.50
CA ARG A 19 7.07 14.20 0.47
C ARG A 19 7.06 15.56 1.20
N ARG A 20 7.63 15.56 2.42
CA ARG A 20 8.57 16.55 3.00
C ARG A 20 9.61 15.79 3.86
N PRO A 21 10.81 16.33 4.13
CA PRO A 21 12.12 15.70 3.92
C PRO A 21 12.56 14.64 4.96
N LEU A 22 11.64 14.00 5.67
CA LEU A 22 11.97 13.14 6.82
C LEU A 22 12.20 11.67 6.47
N VAL A 23 11.82 11.22 5.27
CA VAL A 23 11.88 9.81 4.90
C VAL A 23 12.28 9.69 3.43
N SER A 24 13.54 9.33 3.18
CA SER A 24 13.97 8.98 1.83
C SER A 24 13.57 7.52 1.54
N SER A 25 13.29 7.18 0.28
CA SER A 25 13.08 5.79 -0.12
C SER A 25 14.30 4.90 0.15
N GLU A 26 15.48 5.47 0.39
CA GLU A 26 16.69 4.75 0.80
C GLU A 26 16.69 4.36 2.29
N THR A 27 15.88 5.02 3.11
CA THR A 27 15.81 4.75 4.57
C THR A 27 14.69 3.80 4.97
N VAL A 28 13.83 3.39 4.03
CA VAL A 28 12.67 2.54 4.30
C VAL A 28 12.76 1.26 3.50
N ASP A 29 12.91 0.14 4.21
CA ASP A 29 12.76 -1.19 3.65
C ASP A 29 11.27 -1.50 3.44
N VAL A 30 10.77 -1.15 2.26
CA VAL A 30 9.36 -1.34 1.89
C VAL A 30 8.97 -2.81 1.88
N ASP A 31 9.87 -3.71 1.46
CA ASP A 31 9.56 -5.12 1.38
C ASP A 31 9.44 -5.71 2.80
N ALA A 32 10.29 -5.28 3.74
CA ALA A 32 10.14 -5.63 5.17
C ALA A 32 8.84 -5.07 5.78
N MET A 33 8.48 -3.82 5.49
CA MET A 33 7.22 -3.23 5.96
C MET A 33 5.99 -3.98 5.42
N ALA A 34 6.01 -4.34 4.13
CA ALA A 34 4.94 -5.08 3.50
C ALA A 34 4.81 -6.49 4.07
N ALA A 35 5.93 -7.17 4.31
CA ALA A 35 5.94 -8.46 5.00
C ALA A 35 5.35 -8.31 6.41
N ALA A 36 5.79 -7.33 7.19
CA ALA A 36 5.29 -7.09 8.54
C ALA A 36 3.78 -6.83 8.57
N ALA A 37 3.27 -5.99 7.66
CA ALA A 37 1.83 -5.69 7.56
C ALA A 37 1.00 -6.94 7.27
N VAL A 38 1.45 -7.80 6.33
CA VAL A 38 0.71 -9.00 5.93
C VAL A 38 0.85 -10.12 6.96
N THR A 39 2.04 -10.29 7.55
CA THR A 39 2.30 -11.31 8.59
C THR A 39 1.50 -11.05 9.86
N ALA A 40 1.27 -9.78 10.22
CA ALA A 40 0.39 -9.43 11.34
C ALA A 40 -1.06 -9.91 11.14
N ALA A 41 -1.47 -10.19 9.89
CA ALA A 41 -2.74 -10.80 9.51
C ALA A 41 -3.96 -10.16 10.18
N THR A 42 -3.93 -8.85 10.43
CA THR A 42 -5.04 -8.16 11.08
C THR A 42 -6.22 -8.05 10.12
N PRO A 43 -7.47 -8.23 10.59
CA PRO A 43 -8.66 -8.12 9.73
C PRO A 43 -8.72 -6.79 8.96
N GLU A 44 -8.22 -5.71 9.55
CA GLU A 44 -8.21 -4.36 8.97
C GLU A 44 -7.25 -4.27 7.77
N VAL A 45 -6.04 -4.83 7.87
CA VAL A 45 -5.07 -4.87 6.76
C VAL A 45 -5.61 -5.72 5.62
N ASP A 46 -6.20 -6.86 5.96
CA ASP A 46 -6.84 -7.77 5.02
C ASP A 46 -8.00 -7.11 4.26
N GLN A 47 -8.85 -6.37 4.98
CA GLN A 47 -9.93 -5.59 4.39
C GLN A 47 -9.40 -4.47 3.49
N ALA A 48 -8.38 -3.75 3.94
CA ALA A 48 -7.76 -2.68 3.16
C ALA A 48 -7.18 -3.20 1.83
N LEU A 49 -6.48 -4.33 1.84
CA LEU A 49 -5.97 -4.98 0.64
C LEU A 49 -7.08 -5.35 -0.34
N ARG A 50 -8.21 -5.86 0.15
CA ARG A 50 -9.39 -6.17 -0.69
C ARG A 50 -10.02 -4.90 -1.27
N ILE A 51 -10.09 -3.81 -0.51
CA ILE A 51 -10.61 -2.52 -1.00
C ILE A 51 -9.75 -2.01 -2.15
N VAL A 52 -8.42 -1.99 -1.98
CA VAL A 52 -7.48 -1.56 -3.02
C VAL A 52 -7.63 -2.42 -4.27
N ALA A 53 -7.58 -3.75 -4.14
CA ALA A 53 -7.71 -4.66 -5.28
C ALA A 53 -9.06 -4.54 -6.01
N THR A 54 -10.15 -4.35 -5.26
CA THR A 54 -11.49 -4.18 -5.84
C THR A 54 -11.60 -2.86 -6.60
N ALA A 55 -11.06 -1.78 -6.05
CA ALA A 55 -11.09 -0.48 -6.72
C ALA A 55 -10.22 -0.47 -7.98
N TRP A 56 -9.07 -1.14 -7.94
CA TRP A 56 -8.19 -1.35 -9.10
C TRP A 56 -8.94 -2.00 -10.27
N GLN A 57 -9.60 -3.12 -10.01
CA GLN A 57 -10.40 -3.83 -11.02
C GLN A 57 -11.57 -2.98 -11.53
N ARG A 58 -12.24 -2.23 -10.65
CA ARG A 58 -13.33 -1.32 -11.03
C ARG A 58 -12.88 -0.15 -11.88
N ALA A 59 -11.62 0.26 -11.77
CA ALA A 59 -11.02 1.26 -12.65
C ALA A 59 -10.71 0.71 -14.05
N GLY A 60 -10.77 -0.61 -14.24
CA GLY A 60 -10.40 -1.27 -15.49
C GLY A 60 -8.89 -1.45 -15.66
N PHE A 61 -8.09 -1.27 -14.61
CA PHE A 61 -6.66 -1.52 -14.65
C PHE A 61 -6.37 -3.02 -14.62
N GLU A 62 -5.27 -3.42 -15.26
CA GLU A 62 -4.85 -4.80 -15.29
C GLU A 62 -4.48 -5.30 -13.87
N PRO A 63 -4.98 -6.46 -13.43
CA PRO A 63 -4.66 -6.99 -12.10
C PRO A 63 -3.16 -7.24 -11.86
N GLU A 64 -2.41 -7.43 -12.94
CA GLU A 64 -0.96 -7.65 -12.92
C GLU A 64 -0.18 -6.39 -12.56
N ASP A 65 -0.71 -5.21 -12.91
CA ASP A 65 -0.09 -3.91 -12.61
C ASP A 65 -0.20 -3.55 -11.13
N LEU A 66 -1.18 -4.11 -10.41
CA LEU A 66 -1.39 -3.85 -8.98
C LEU A 66 -0.17 -4.26 -8.12
N VAL A 67 0.64 -5.20 -8.62
CA VAL A 67 1.86 -5.70 -7.95
C VAL A 67 3.15 -5.15 -8.56
N GLN A 68 3.04 -4.20 -9.48
CA GLN A 68 4.14 -3.45 -10.10
C GLN A 68 4.12 -1.99 -9.62
N PRO A 69 5.22 -1.24 -9.82
CA PRO A 69 5.21 0.20 -9.54
C PRO A 69 4.09 0.90 -10.30
N TRP A 70 3.20 1.57 -9.56
CA TRP A 70 2.05 2.25 -10.15
C TRP A 70 2.49 3.45 -10.99
N ASP A 71 1.95 3.55 -12.20
CA ASP A 71 2.22 4.66 -13.10
C ASP A 71 1.48 5.94 -12.68
N ALA A 72 1.60 7.00 -13.50
CA ALA A 72 0.97 8.29 -13.21
C ALA A 72 -0.56 8.22 -13.19
N GLU A 73 -1.18 7.49 -14.13
CA GLU A 73 -2.63 7.37 -14.24
C GLU A 73 -3.21 6.61 -13.04
N GLN A 74 -2.58 5.49 -12.70
CA GLN A 74 -2.94 4.67 -11.55
C GLN A 74 -2.76 5.44 -10.24
N ALA A 75 -1.63 6.15 -10.09
CA ALA A 75 -1.37 6.98 -8.92
C ALA A 75 -2.39 8.13 -8.79
N ASP A 76 -2.77 8.77 -9.89
CA ASP A 76 -3.77 9.84 -9.89
C ASP A 76 -5.17 9.30 -9.58
N TYR A 77 -5.53 8.13 -10.10
CA TYR A 77 -6.77 7.45 -9.74
C TYR A 77 -6.84 7.20 -8.23
N VAL A 78 -5.79 6.60 -7.65
CA VAL A 78 -5.74 6.35 -6.20
C VAL A 78 -5.78 7.66 -5.41
N ARG A 79 -5.02 8.68 -5.83
CA ARG A 79 -4.96 9.99 -5.18
C ARG A 79 -6.30 10.73 -5.21
N SER A 80 -7.11 10.53 -6.25
CA SER A 80 -8.43 11.16 -6.38
C SER A 80 -9.49 10.57 -5.42
N ARG A 81 -9.15 9.49 -4.70
CA ARG A 81 -10.09 8.68 -3.93
C ARG A 81 -9.71 8.60 -2.44
N PRO A 82 -10.35 9.41 -1.57
CA PRO A 82 -10.05 9.40 -0.13
C PRO A 82 -10.19 8.02 0.53
N ASP A 83 -11.18 7.23 0.10
CA ASP A 83 -11.40 5.86 0.59
C ASP A 83 -10.20 4.93 0.34
N LEU A 84 -9.49 5.14 -0.79
CA LEU A 84 -8.29 4.37 -1.10
C LEU A 84 -7.08 4.86 -0.33
N ILE A 85 -6.96 6.17 -0.10
CA ILE A 85 -5.92 6.72 0.77
C ILE A 85 -6.07 6.18 2.20
N ASP A 86 -7.30 6.15 2.73
CA ASP A 86 -7.56 5.63 4.07
C ASP A 86 -7.22 4.13 4.18
N ALA A 87 -7.56 3.33 3.16
CA ALA A 87 -7.19 1.92 3.10
C ALA A 87 -5.67 1.73 3.04
N ILE A 88 -4.96 2.51 2.22
CA ILE A 88 -3.50 2.48 2.14
C ILE A 88 -2.87 2.89 3.47
N ASP A 89 -3.42 3.89 4.15
CA ASP A 89 -2.94 4.30 5.48
C ASP A 89 -3.17 3.22 6.54
N VAL A 90 -4.21 2.38 6.42
CA VAL A 90 -4.37 1.18 7.27
C VAL A 90 -3.23 0.19 7.03
N ILE A 91 -2.85 -0.06 5.78
CA ILE A 91 -1.74 -0.96 5.43
C ILE A 91 -0.42 -0.43 6.03
N VAL A 92 -0.14 0.87 5.88
CA VAL A 92 1.06 1.52 6.44
C VAL A 92 1.07 1.46 7.97
N ARG A 93 -0.07 1.70 8.64
CA ARG A 93 -0.18 1.56 10.10
C ARG A 93 0.05 0.11 10.55
N GLY A 94 -0.46 -0.85 9.80
CA GLY A 94 -0.24 -2.28 10.06
C GLY A 94 1.25 -2.65 10.04
N ALA A 95 2.00 -2.12 9.05
CA ALA A 95 3.45 -2.30 9.00
C ALA A 95 4.15 -1.73 10.25
N ASN A 96 3.85 -0.47 10.59
CA ASN A 96 4.50 0.21 11.73
C ASN A 96 4.14 -0.43 13.08
N GLY A 97 2.89 -0.86 13.25
CA GLY A 97 2.45 -1.55 14.47
C GLY A 97 3.13 -2.90 14.66
N ALA A 98 3.33 -3.65 13.56
CA ALA A 98 4.06 -4.92 13.59
C ALA A 98 5.55 -4.73 13.91
N THR A 99 6.20 -3.69 13.37
CA THR A 99 7.59 -3.36 13.69
C THR A 99 7.77 -2.91 15.14
N ALA A 100 6.80 -2.22 15.73
CA ALA A 100 6.87 -1.79 17.14
C ALA A 100 6.66 -2.92 18.16
N ALA A 101 6.07 -4.04 17.73
CA ALA A 101 5.79 -5.21 18.57
C ALA A 101 6.87 -6.30 18.50
N ALA A 102 7.84 -6.17 17.59
CA ALA A 102 8.98 -7.07 17.39
C ALA A 102 10.23 -6.60 18.16
#